data_AF-A0A1H9IA37-F1
#
_entry.id   AF-A0A1H9IA37-F1
#
_cell.length_a   1.000
_cell.length_b   1.000
_cell.length_c   1.000
_cell.angle_alpha   90.00
_cell.angle_beta   90.00
_cell.angle_gamma   90.00
#
_symmetry.space_group_name_H-M   'P 1'
#
loop_
_entity.id
_entity.type
_entity.pdbx_description
1 polymer ?
#
loop_
_entity_poly.entity_id
_entity_poly.type
_entity_poly.pdbx_seq_one_letter_code
_entity_poly.pdbx_strand_id
1 'polypeptide(L)'
;MRAKKNEWLTHEYFRTYRIANAVDTIMRDPFSHLRHLEGLTVNDGIYDFLPHWQKDSALHKFIRFVADEILMNDTDGPTRVPFGPDPIYPDWILPVDAAMLQYGIIDEPLFFIPDEPDPEGIPGSEGSSSEPKDPHCVVNACYDYLLNLRWTQAYEDLMSRVTDEVFYVMFLNRRALANLNQFLSGYVEEVASDGFDADEASLSDLFVRDGELKRVRPPMWARRAVFYRDRGRCTACGTDLSGLIDTLNVGNYDHMVPLARGGLNDVTNLQLLCENCNSRKSDKVEDPSNRYRRWY
;
A
#
# COMPACT_ATOMS: atom_id res chain seq x y z
N MET A 1 -23.74 -1.94 -19.93
CA MET A 1 -23.54 -2.91 -18.83
C MET A 1 -22.08 -2.81 -18.41
N ARG A 2 -21.77 -2.27 -17.21
CA ARG A 2 -20.39 -2.32 -16.68
C ARG A 2 -20.01 -3.79 -16.54
N ALA A 3 -18.92 -4.21 -17.19
CA ALA A 3 -18.38 -5.56 -17.00
C ALA A 3 -18.26 -5.81 -15.49
N LYS A 4 -18.77 -6.94 -15.00
CA LYS A 4 -18.49 -7.37 -13.63
C LYS A 4 -16.97 -7.35 -13.48
N LYS A 5 -16.42 -6.45 -12.66
CA LYS A 5 -15.02 -6.52 -12.23
C LYS A 5 -14.80 -7.96 -11.79
N ASN A 6 -13.82 -8.62 -12.41
CA ASN A 6 -13.53 -10.01 -12.15
C ASN A 6 -13.30 -10.15 -10.64
N GLU A 7 -14.11 -10.95 -9.94
CA GLU A 7 -14.04 -11.09 -8.47
C GLU A 7 -12.77 -11.82 -7.99
N TRP A 8 -11.96 -12.28 -8.95
CA TRP A 8 -10.76 -13.07 -8.74
C TRP A 8 -9.50 -12.23 -8.97
N LEU A 9 -8.60 -12.28 -7.99
CA LEU A 9 -7.23 -11.78 -8.12
C LEU A 9 -6.35 -12.91 -8.67
N THR A 10 -5.62 -12.64 -9.75
CA THR A 10 -4.59 -13.54 -10.28
C THR A 10 -3.24 -12.98 -9.88
N HIS A 11 -2.42 -13.81 -9.24
CA HIS A 11 -1.11 -13.39 -8.77
C HIS A 11 -0.04 -13.63 -9.84
N GLU A 12 0.70 -12.59 -10.19
CA GLU A 12 1.91 -12.60 -10.99
C GLU A 12 3.17 -12.50 -10.13
N TYR A 13 3.04 -12.07 -8.87
CA TYR A 13 4.14 -11.99 -7.91
C TYR A 13 5.28 -11.05 -8.34
N PHE A 14 5.04 -10.09 -9.25
CA PHE A 14 6.08 -9.15 -9.67
C PHE A 14 6.51 -8.29 -8.49
N ARG A 15 7.68 -8.63 -7.93
CA ARG A 15 8.27 -7.99 -6.75
C ARG A 15 7.35 -7.91 -5.52
N THR A 16 6.25 -8.66 -5.49
CA THR A 16 5.22 -8.61 -4.42
C THR A 16 5.82 -8.76 -3.03
N TYR A 17 6.75 -9.71 -2.83
CA TYR A 17 7.43 -9.90 -1.55
C TYR A 17 8.46 -8.81 -1.21
N ARG A 18 9.11 -8.23 -2.22
CA ARG A 18 10.04 -7.10 -2.02
C ARG A 18 9.28 -5.87 -1.55
N ILE A 19 8.15 -5.57 -2.20
CA ILE A 19 7.26 -4.47 -1.81
C ILE A 19 6.68 -4.74 -0.43
N ALA A 20 6.15 -5.94 -0.16
CA ALA A 20 5.63 -6.30 1.15
C ALA A 20 6.67 -6.14 2.28
N ASN A 21 7.92 -6.53 2.02
CA ASN A 21 9.01 -6.35 2.96
C ASN A 21 9.34 -4.87 3.21
N ALA A 22 9.38 -4.05 2.14
CA ALA A 22 9.59 -2.61 2.27
C ALA A 22 8.46 -1.98 3.10
N VAL A 23 7.21 -2.34 2.82
CA VAL A 23 6.03 -1.88 3.56
C VAL A 23 6.12 -2.25 5.05
N ASP A 24 6.41 -3.53 5.39
CA ASP A 24 6.57 -3.95 6.80
C ASP A 24 7.76 -3.27 7.49
N THR A 25 8.84 -3.00 6.75
CA THR A 25 10.02 -2.29 7.27
C THR A 25 9.66 -0.85 7.65
N ILE A 26 8.99 -0.13 6.75
CA ILE A 26 8.57 1.26 7.00
C ILE A 26 7.55 1.32 8.13
N MET A 27 6.57 0.40 8.17
CA MET A 27 5.57 0.37 9.25
C MET A 27 6.21 0.14 10.64
N ARG A 28 7.32 -0.60 10.73
CA ARG A 28 8.00 -0.86 12.02
C ARG A 28 8.82 0.31 12.53
N ASP A 29 9.34 1.13 11.62
CA ASP A 29 10.17 2.28 11.95
C ASP A 29 9.87 3.47 11.00
N PRO A 30 8.67 4.04 11.08
CA PRO A 30 8.25 5.08 10.13
C PRO A 30 9.10 6.36 10.27
N PHE A 31 9.64 6.63 11.46
CA PHE A 31 10.46 7.81 11.75
C PHE A 31 11.73 7.86 10.89
N SER A 32 12.38 6.72 10.69
CA SER A 32 13.57 6.60 9.84
C SER A 32 13.27 6.84 8.35
N HIS A 33 11.99 6.84 7.96
CA HIS A 33 11.54 6.96 6.58
C HIS A 33 10.67 8.21 6.33
N LEU A 34 10.58 9.16 7.28
CA LEU A 34 9.69 10.31 7.18
C LEU A 34 9.83 11.14 5.91
N ARG A 35 11.05 11.34 5.40
CA ARG A 35 11.29 12.06 4.13
C ARG A 35 10.59 11.38 2.95
N HIS A 36 10.52 10.06 2.98
CA HIS A 36 9.82 9.28 1.98
C HIS A 36 8.34 9.17 2.27
N LEU A 37 7.80 9.69 3.37
CA LEU A 37 6.38 9.61 3.74
C LEU A 37 5.67 10.96 3.67
N GLU A 38 6.37 12.03 3.28
CA GLU A 38 5.83 13.39 3.26
C GLU A 38 4.53 13.49 2.45
N GLY A 39 4.44 12.80 1.31
CA GLY A 39 3.22 12.79 0.48
C GLY A 39 2.00 12.10 1.12
N LEU A 40 2.20 11.33 2.19
CA LEU A 40 1.14 10.62 2.92
C LEU A 40 0.76 11.35 4.23
N THR A 41 1.63 12.22 4.73
CA THR A 41 1.53 12.81 6.08
C THR A 41 1.56 14.33 6.12
N VAL A 42 1.87 15.00 5.00
CA VAL A 42 1.92 16.45 4.86
C VAL A 42 0.82 16.91 3.90
N ASN A 43 0.38 18.17 4.01
CA ASN A 43 -0.67 18.77 3.18
C ASN A 43 -1.97 17.95 3.18
N ASP A 44 -2.52 17.70 4.38
CA ASP A 44 -3.85 17.11 4.53
C ASP A 44 -3.99 15.66 4.03
N GLY A 45 -2.88 14.99 3.64
CA GLY A 45 -2.89 13.60 3.18
C GLY A 45 -3.48 12.58 4.17
N ILE A 46 -3.49 12.91 5.47
CA ILE A 46 -4.17 12.10 6.49
C ILE A 46 -5.70 12.05 6.29
N TYR A 47 -6.30 13.05 5.64
CA TYR A 47 -7.75 13.15 5.45
C TYR A 47 -8.30 12.04 4.57
N ASP A 48 -7.51 11.53 3.63
CA ASP A 48 -7.88 10.37 2.83
C ASP A 48 -8.12 9.12 3.69
N PHE A 49 -7.53 9.02 4.89
CA PHE A 49 -7.67 7.86 5.77
C PHE A 49 -8.90 7.95 6.69
N LEU A 50 -9.46 9.14 6.89
CA LEU A 50 -10.51 9.40 7.88
C LEU A 50 -11.88 8.81 7.54
N PRO A 51 -12.36 8.80 6.26
CA PRO A 51 -13.64 8.22 5.93
C PRO A 51 -13.75 6.76 6.38
N HIS A 52 -14.90 6.43 6.98
CA HIS A 52 -15.12 5.12 7.59
C HIS A 52 -15.33 4.02 6.56
N TRP A 53 -14.78 2.83 6.83
CA TRP A 53 -15.04 1.59 6.10
C TRP A 53 -14.82 1.73 4.58
N GLN A 54 -13.70 2.34 4.20
CA GLN A 54 -13.27 2.38 2.80
C GLN A 54 -12.89 0.98 2.32
N LYS A 55 -13.22 0.66 1.06
CA LYS A 55 -12.76 -0.60 0.43
C LYS A 55 -11.29 -0.54 0.09
N ASP A 56 -10.84 0.62 -0.36
CA ASP A 56 -9.44 0.98 -0.46
C ASP A 56 -8.96 1.34 0.96
N SER A 57 -8.53 0.30 1.69
CA SER A 57 -8.23 0.42 3.11
C SER A 57 -6.93 1.18 3.36
N ALA A 58 -6.66 1.54 4.62
CA ALA A 58 -5.40 2.19 5.00
C ALA A 58 -4.15 1.44 4.48
N LEU A 59 -4.15 0.10 4.56
CA LEU A 59 -3.08 -0.73 4.01
C LEU A 59 -2.95 -0.63 2.48
N HIS A 60 -4.05 -0.53 1.72
CA HIS A 60 -3.98 -0.39 0.25
C HIS A 60 -3.30 0.93 -0.13
N LYS A 61 -3.73 2.04 0.48
CA LYS A 61 -3.16 3.38 0.25
C LYS A 61 -1.67 3.41 0.57
N PHE A 62 -1.29 2.83 1.70
CA PHE A 62 0.11 2.76 2.12
C PHE A 62 0.96 1.86 1.22
N ILE A 63 0.44 0.70 0.80
CA ILE A 63 1.12 -0.17 -0.17
C ILE A 63 1.31 0.57 -1.49
N ARG A 64 0.25 1.21 -2.01
CA ARG A 64 0.28 1.95 -3.27
C ARG A 64 1.38 3.01 -3.25
N PHE A 65 1.45 3.78 -2.16
CA PHE A 65 2.47 4.79 -1.95
C PHE A 65 3.89 4.20 -2.00
N VAL A 66 4.16 3.13 -1.23
CA VAL A 66 5.49 2.50 -1.19
C VAL A 66 5.85 1.82 -2.52
N ALA A 67 4.89 1.18 -3.18
CA ALA A 67 5.10 0.53 -4.47
C ALA A 67 5.43 1.55 -5.56
N ASP A 68 4.75 2.70 -5.56
CA ASP A 68 5.00 3.80 -6.48
C ASP A 68 6.40 4.37 -6.28
N GLU A 69 6.80 4.67 -5.04
CA GLU A 69 8.17 5.10 -4.73
C GLU A 69 9.24 4.09 -5.18
N ILE A 70 8.99 2.79 -5.00
CA ILE A 70 9.93 1.74 -5.43
C ILE A 70 10.07 1.73 -6.97
N LEU A 71 8.96 1.88 -7.69
CA LEU A 71 8.98 1.85 -9.16
C LEU A 71 9.56 3.14 -9.75
N MET A 72 9.25 4.30 -9.14
CA MET A 72 9.69 5.61 -9.62
C MET A 72 11.17 5.89 -9.38
N ASN A 73 11.74 5.31 -8.31
CA ASN A 73 13.16 5.45 -8.02
C ASN A 73 14.04 4.40 -8.73
N ASP A 74 13.47 3.52 -9.57
CA ASP A 74 14.20 2.47 -10.28
C ASP A 74 14.66 2.95 -11.68
N THR A 75 15.23 4.16 -11.75
CA THR A 75 15.67 4.83 -13.00
C THR A 75 17.13 4.55 -13.36
N ASP A 76 18.01 4.43 -12.35
CA ASP A 76 19.47 4.40 -12.52
C ASP A 76 20.12 3.13 -11.95
N GLY A 77 19.31 2.12 -11.61
CA GLY A 77 19.76 0.93 -10.90
C GLY A 77 20.25 -0.23 -11.79
N PRO A 78 20.85 -1.28 -11.18
CA PRO A 78 21.28 -2.55 -11.83
C PRO A 78 20.11 -3.41 -12.36
N THR A 79 18.96 -2.80 -12.57
CA THR A 79 17.63 -3.38 -12.70
C THR A 79 17.00 -3.05 -14.05
N ARG A 80 17.77 -2.56 -15.02
CA ARG A 80 17.37 -2.62 -16.44
C ARG A 80 16.98 -4.07 -16.76
N VAL A 81 15.85 -4.26 -17.43
CA VAL A 81 15.37 -5.60 -17.80
C VAL A 81 15.72 -5.85 -19.26
N PRO A 82 16.46 -6.92 -19.60
CA PRO A 82 16.76 -7.23 -20.99
C PRO A 82 15.48 -7.67 -21.71
N PHE A 83 15.26 -7.15 -22.91
CA PHE A 83 14.12 -7.45 -23.76
C PHE A 83 14.60 -7.75 -25.17
N GLY A 84 13.86 -8.63 -25.86
CA GLY A 84 14.15 -9.01 -27.24
C GLY A 84 14.85 -10.37 -27.38
N PRO A 85 15.05 -10.82 -28.64
CA PRO A 85 15.55 -12.16 -28.94
C PRO A 85 17.07 -12.29 -28.84
N ASP A 86 17.82 -11.19 -28.82
CA ASP A 86 19.29 -11.20 -28.74
C ASP A 86 19.74 -11.26 -27.27
N PRO A 87 20.30 -12.39 -26.80
CA PRO A 87 20.78 -12.51 -25.44
C PRO A 87 22.13 -11.81 -25.20
N ILE A 88 22.82 -11.38 -26.25
CA ILE A 88 24.15 -10.74 -26.20
C ILE A 88 24.01 -9.22 -26.19
N TYR A 89 23.13 -8.67 -27.02
CA TYR A 89 22.84 -7.24 -27.12
C TYR A 89 21.34 -6.98 -27.00
N PRO A 90 20.74 -7.21 -25.82
CA PRO A 90 19.32 -6.98 -25.63
C PRO A 90 19.00 -5.49 -25.63
N ASP A 91 17.80 -5.16 -26.08
CA ASP A 91 17.22 -3.86 -25.76
C ASP A 91 16.90 -3.82 -24.26
N TRP A 92 17.03 -2.66 -23.64
CA TRP A 92 16.80 -2.52 -22.21
C TRP A 92 15.49 -1.79 -21.95
N ILE A 93 14.68 -2.31 -21.02
CA ILE A 93 13.43 -1.68 -20.60
C ILE A 93 13.47 -1.41 -19.09
N LEU A 94 12.59 -0.52 -18.64
CA LEU A 94 12.44 -0.23 -17.21
C LEU A 94 11.65 -1.35 -16.50
N PRO A 95 11.90 -1.58 -15.20
CA PRO A 95 11.11 -2.51 -14.39
C PRO A 95 9.61 -2.28 -14.41
N VAL A 96 9.15 -1.03 -14.56
CA VAL A 96 7.72 -0.71 -14.64
C VAL A 96 7.08 -1.30 -15.90
N ASP A 97 7.76 -1.23 -17.05
CA ASP A 97 7.33 -1.84 -18.31
C ASP A 97 7.33 -3.36 -18.21
N ALA A 98 8.38 -3.94 -17.62
CA ALA A 98 8.45 -5.37 -17.36
C ALA A 98 7.29 -5.84 -16.45
N ALA A 99 6.92 -5.03 -15.46
CA ALA A 99 5.76 -5.29 -14.61
C ALA A 99 4.47 -5.27 -15.44
N MET A 100 4.23 -4.21 -16.22
CA MET A 100 3.03 -4.07 -17.04
C MET A 100 2.88 -5.22 -18.04
N LEU A 101 3.98 -5.66 -18.67
CA LEU A 101 4.01 -6.85 -19.53
C LEU A 101 3.60 -8.11 -18.77
N GLN A 102 4.21 -8.35 -17.60
CA GLN A 102 3.92 -9.54 -16.80
C GLN A 102 2.46 -9.58 -16.33
N TYR A 103 1.90 -8.43 -15.96
CA TYR A 103 0.48 -8.31 -15.60
C TYR A 103 -0.47 -8.35 -16.79
N GLY A 104 0.03 -8.37 -18.03
CA GLY A 104 -0.77 -8.34 -19.25
C GLY A 104 -1.53 -7.03 -19.45
N ILE A 105 -0.96 -5.91 -18.96
CA ILE A 105 -1.53 -4.56 -19.10
C ILE A 105 -1.13 -3.95 -20.44
N ILE A 106 0.09 -4.26 -20.89
CA ILE A 106 0.61 -3.91 -22.21
C ILE A 106 1.11 -5.17 -22.91
N ASP A 107 1.08 -5.16 -24.24
CA ASP A 107 1.56 -6.28 -25.07
C ASP A 107 3.04 -6.11 -25.47
N GLU A 108 3.54 -4.86 -25.48
CA GLU A 108 4.91 -4.49 -25.85
C GLU A 108 5.43 -3.37 -24.92
N PRO A 109 6.75 -3.25 -24.69
CA PRO A 109 7.33 -2.16 -23.92
C PRO A 109 6.92 -0.80 -24.49
N LEU A 110 6.56 0.13 -23.61
CA LEU A 110 6.25 1.51 -24.00
C LEU A 110 7.50 2.37 -24.07
N PHE A 111 8.56 1.96 -23.37
CA PHE A 111 9.83 2.66 -23.33
C PHE A 111 11.03 1.71 -23.37
N PHE A 112 11.94 2.01 -24.29
CA PHE A 112 13.27 1.43 -24.35
C PHE A 112 14.27 2.44 -23.81
N ILE A 113 15.13 1.99 -22.90
CA ILE A 113 16.19 2.78 -22.31
C ILE A 113 17.19 3.13 -23.43
N PRO A 114 17.47 4.43 -23.68
CA PRO A 114 18.44 4.83 -24.68
C PRO A 114 19.85 4.30 -24.37
N ASP A 115 20.61 4.00 -25.40
CA ASP A 115 22.04 3.71 -25.26
C ASP A 115 22.79 4.90 -24.67
N GLU A 116 23.78 4.62 -23.83
CA GLU A 116 24.65 5.67 -23.32
C GLU A 116 25.40 6.33 -24.50
N PRO A 117 25.46 7.66 -24.53
CA PRO A 117 26.15 8.36 -25.61
C PRO A 117 27.61 7.95 -25.61
N ASP A 118 28.12 7.57 -26.79
CA ASP A 118 29.54 7.22 -26.96
C ASP A 118 30.43 8.34 -26.39
N PRO A 119 31.26 8.05 -25.37
CA PRO A 119 32.15 9.03 -24.75
C PRO A 119 33.25 9.47 -25.70
N GLU A 120 33.59 8.66 -26.70
CA GLU A 120 34.52 9.00 -27.77
C GLU A 120 33.73 9.18 -29.05
N GLY A 121 33.33 10.42 -29.37
CA GLY A 121 32.75 10.69 -30.68
C GLY A 121 33.68 10.17 -31.77
N ILE A 122 33.26 9.13 -32.51
CA ILE A 122 33.99 8.64 -33.68
C ILE A 122 34.22 9.86 -34.60
N PRO A 123 35.47 10.28 -34.83
CA PRO A 123 35.74 11.45 -35.65
C PRO A 123 35.46 11.06 -37.11
N GLY A 124 34.27 11.40 -37.61
CA GLY A 124 33.89 11.10 -38.99
C GLY A 124 32.47 11.45 -39.42
N SER A 125 31.55 11.73 -38.49
CA SER A 125 30.20 12.18 -38.86
C SER A 125 30.18 13.71 -38.98
N GLU A 126 30.40 14.22 -40.19
CA GLU A 126 30.13 15.61 -40.56
C GLU A 126 28.64 15.93 -40.36
N GLY A 127 28.33 16.54 -39.22
CA GLY A 127 26.97 16.91 -38.84
C GLY A 127 26.99 17.69 -37.54
N SER A 128 27.28 18.98 -37.65
CA SER A 128 27.34 19.94 -36.55
C SER A 128 26.06 19.95 -35.69
N SER A 129 26.18 19.46 -34.45
CA SER A 129 25.60 20.10 -33.27
C SER A 129 26.60 20.02 -32.13
N SER A 130 27.31 21.13 -31.91
CA SER A 130 28.26 21.33 -30.82
C SER A 130 27.54 21.63 -29.52
N GLU A 131 26.80 20.66 -28.99
CA GLU A 131 26.28 20.71 -27.62
C GLU A 131 27.02 19.64 -26.78
N PRO A 132 27.49 19.97 -25.56
CA PRO A 132 28.01 18.97 -24.66
C PRO A 132 26.93 17.91 -24.42
N LYS A 133 27.21 16.64 -24.75
CA LYS A 133 26.27 15.55 -24.49
C LYS A 133 26.02 15.48 -22.99
N ASP A 134 24.78 15.68 -22.58
CA ASP A 134 24.36 15.64 -21.18
C ASP A 134 24.73 14.28 -20.55
N PRO A 135 25.61 14.24 -19.52
CA PRO A 135 25.98 12.99 -18.86
C PRO A 135 24.80 12.30 -18.16
N HIS A 136 23.68 13.01 -17.98
CA HIS A 136 22.46 12.50 -17.39
C HIS A 136 21.36 12.23 -18.43
N CYS A 137 21.66 12.22 -19.73
CA CYS A 137 20.64 12.06 -20.77
C CYS A 137 19.78 10.78 -20.63
N VAL A 138 20.39 9.64 -20.28
CA VAL A 138 19.66 8.38 -20.06
C VAL A 138 18.77 8.47 -18.81
N VAL A 139 19.34 8.99 -17.71
CA VAL A 139 18.63 9.21 -16.44
C VAL A 139 17.42 10.12 -16.63
N ASN A 140 17.62 11.24 -17.32
CA ASN A 140 16.60 12.23 -17.62
C ASN A 140 15.52 11.63 -18.52
N ALA A 141 15.88 10.85 -19.54
CA ALA A 141 14.91 10.16 -20.39
C ALA A 141 14.05 9.16 -19.61
N CYS A 142 14.67 8.36 -18.73
CA CYS A 142 13.95 7.45 -17.84
C CYS A 142 13.00 8.21 -16.90
N TYR A 143 13.51 9.28 -16.26
CA TYR A 143 12.74 10.10 -15.34
C TYR A 143 11.54 10.77 -16.03
N ASP A 144 11.74 11.38 -17.19
CA ASP A 144 10.69 12.03 -17.98
C ASP A 144 9.62 11.02 -18.40
N TYR A 145 10.02 9.83 -18.85
CA TYR A 145 9.08 8.77 -19.18
C TYR A 145 8.25 8.36 -17.96
N LEU A 146 8.88 8.09 -16.81
CA LEU A 146 8.19 7.69 -15.59
C LEU A 146 7.21 8.77 -15.08
N LEU A 147 7.63 10.04 -15.12
CA LEU A 147 6.76 11.16 -14.77
C LEU A 147 5.50 11.20 -15.63
N ASN A 148 5.63 10.99 -16.94
CA ASN A 148 4.48 10.94 -17.84
C ASN A 148 3.64 9.67 -17.63
N LEU A 149 4.28 8.53 -17.43
CA LEU A 149 3.63 7.23 -17.24
C LEU A 149 2.68 7.24 -16.02
N ARG A 150 3.05 7.91 -14.92
CA ARG A 150 2.22 8.00 -13.70
C ARG A 150 0.81 8.52 -13.94
N TRP A 151 0.59 9.31 -14.98
CA TRP A 151 -0.71 9.90 -15.33
C TRP A 151 -1.53 9.05 -16.30
N THR A 152 -1.04 7.86 -16.67
CA THR A 152 -1.71 6.97 -17.62
C THR A 152 -2.63 5.96 -16.94
N GLN A 153 -3.65 5.49 -17.67
CA GLN A 153 -4.51 4.41 -17.18
C GLN A 153 -3.74 3.09 -16.99
N ALA A 154 -2.72 2.83 -17.83
CA ALA A 154 -1.90 1.63 -17.71
C ALA A 154 -1.16 1.57 -16.37
N TYR A 155 -0.62 2.70 -15.92
CA TYR A 155 0.02 2.80 -14.61
C TYR A 155 -0.98 2.68 -13.46
N GLU A 156 -2.16 3.28 -13.58
CA GLU A 156 -3.22 3.10 -12.59
C GLU A 156 -3.62 1.62 -12.44
N ASP A 157 -3.78 0.92 -13.57
CA ASP A 157 -4.10 -0.50 -13.59
C ASP A 157 -2.97 -1.34 -12.97
N LEU A 158 -1.70 -0.99 -13.26
CA LEU A 158 -0.54 -1.64 -12.65
C LEU A 158 -0.55 -1.48 -11.14
N MET A 159 -0.72 -0.25 -10.66
CA MET A 159 -0.72 0.07 -9.24
C MET A 159 -1.89 -0.59 -8.51
N SER A 160 -3.06 -0.70 -9.15
CA SER A 160 -4.18 -1.46 -8.61
C SER A 160 -3.83 -2.95 -8.46
N ARG A 161 -3.21 -3.56 -9.48
CA ARG A 161 -2.84 -4.99 -9.46
C ARG A 161 -1.77 -5.30 -8.41
N VAL A 162 -0.71 -4.51 -8.39
CA VAL A 162 0.38 -4.63 -7.40
C VAL A 162 -0.15 -4.43 -5.98
N THR A 163 -0.99 -3.42 -5.77
CA THR A 163 -1.57 -3.15 -4.45
C THR A 163 -2.44 -4.30 -3.95
N ASP A 164 -3.35 -4.82 -4.79
CA ASP A 164 -4.22 -5.94 -4.43
C ASP A 164 -3.43 -7.20 -4.07
N GLU A 165 -2.37 -7.51 -4.83
CA GLU A 165 -1.49 -8.64 -4.54
C GLU A 165 -0.77 -8.51 -3.21
N VAL A 166 -0.10 -7.38 -2.99
CA VAL A 166 0.65 -7.15 -1.74
C VAL A 166 -0.32 -7.13 -0.56
N PHE A 167 -1.50 -6.51 -0.71
CA PHE A 167 -2.55 -6.52 0.30
C PHE A 167 -2.96 -7.94 0.66
N TYR A 168 -3.18 -8.81 -0.34
CA TYR A 168 -3.55 -10.21 -0.10
C TYR A 168 -2.56 -10.93 0.82
N VAL A 169 -1.26 -10.73 0.61
CA VAL A 169 -0.22 -11.37 1.45
C VAL A 169 -0.12 -10.72 2.83
N MET A 170 -0.20 -9.38 2.89
CA MET A 170 0.04 -8.63 4.12
C MET A 170 -1.17 -8.56 5.05
N PHE A 171 -2.39 -8.68 4.54
CA PHE A 171 -3.61 -8.55 5.35
C PHE A 171 -3.68 -9.59 6.47
N LEU A 172 -3.04 -10.76 6.31
CA LEU A 172 -2.96 -11.77 7.37
C LEU A 172 -2.02 -11.39 8.53
N ASN A 173 -1.06 -10.49 8.30
CA ASN A 173 -0.05 -10.10 9.28
C ASN A 173 -0.59 -9.04 10.25
N ARG A 174 -1.25 -9.48 11.32
CA ARG A 174 -1.84 -8.59 12.34
C ARG A 174 -0.84 -7.62 12.97
N ARG A 175 0.44 -8.00 13.09
CA ARG A 175 1.46 -7.13 13.67
C ARG A 175 1.79 -5.97 12.74
N ALA A 176 1.91 -6.23 11.43
CA ALA A 176 2.06 -5.17 10.43
C ALA A 176 0.84 -4.24 10.42
N LEU A 177 -0.38 -4.80 10.50
CA LEU A 177 -1.60 -3.98 10.57
C LEU A 177 -1.64 -3.09 11.82
N ALA A 178 -1.25 -3.60 12.99
CA ALA A 178 -1.19 -2.81 14.21
C ALA A 178 -0.14 -1.70 14.11
N ASN A 179 1.04 -1.99 13.57
CA ASN A 179 2.09 -0.99 13.35
C ASN A 179 1.62 0.14 12.43
N LEU A 180 0.96 -0.19 11.30
CA LEU A 180 0.38 0.81 10.41
C LEU A 180 -0.63 1.70 11.14
N ASN A 181 -1.57 1.09 11.88
CA ASN A 181 -2.60 1.87 12.57
C ASN A 181 -2.04 2.70 13.72
N GLN A 182 -0.97 2.23 14.37
CA GLN A 182 -0.26 2.99 15.40
C GLN A 182 0.51 4.18 14.82
N PHE A 183 1.05 4.02 13.61
CA PHE A 183 1.68 5.12 12.88
C PHE A 183 0.63 6.17 12.48
N LEU A 184 -0.46 5.75 11.84
CA LEU A 184 -1.53 6.65 11.39
C LEU A 184 -2.22 7.35 12.57
N SER A 185 -2.33 6.69 13.73
CA SER A 185 -2.98 7.29 14.89
C SER A 185 -2.25 8.51 15.42
N GLY A 186 -0.92 8.59 15.28
CA GLY A 186 -0.16 9.78 15.66
C GLY A 186 -0.61 11.01 14.87
N TYR A 187 -0.86 10.86 13.57
CA TYR A 187 -1.36 11.94 12.74
C TYR A 187 -2.83 12.25 13.01
N VAL A 188 -3.66 11.22 13.22
CA VAL A 188 -5.08 11.44 13.56
C VAL A 188 -5.19 12.22 14.87
N GLU A 189 -4.39 11.91 15.89
CA GLU A 189 -4.37 12.62 17.17
C GLU A 189 -4.02 14.12 17.03
N GLU A 190 -3.28 14.50 15.99
CA GLU A 190 -2.93 15.89 15.68
C GLU A 190 -4.02 16.64 14.91
N VAL A 191 -5.04 15.95 14.37
CA VAL A 191 -6.14 16.59 13.62
C VAL A 191 -7.06 17.34 14.56
N ALA A 192 -7.06 18.67 14.43
CA ALA A 192 -8.01 19.57 15.06
C ALA A 192 -9.31 19.61 14.26
N SER A 193 -10.46 19.42 14.92
CA SER A 193 -11.76 19.33 14.26
C SER A 193 -12.23 20.66 13.63
N ASP A 194 -11.61 21.78 14.01
CA ASP A 194 -11.81 23.12 13.47
C ASP A 194 -10.74 23.55 12.46
N GLY A 195 -9.77 22.67 12.15
CA GLY A 195 -8.66 22.94 11.24
C GLY A 195 -8.96 22.68 9.76
N PHE A 196 -10.17 22.22 9.41
CA PHE A 196 -10.53 21.89 8.04
C PHE A 196 -10.88 23.12 7.20
N ASP A 197 -10.46 23.10 5.94
CA ASP A 197 -10.86 24.09 4.94
C ASP A 197 -12.35 23.95 4.55
N ALA A 198 -12.88 24.97 3.89
CA ALA A 198 -14.32 25.08 3.62
C ALA A 198 -14.87 23.94 2.74
N ASP A 199 -14.06 23.42 1.83
CA ASP A 199 -14.37 22.28 0.97
C ASP A 199 -14.28 20.92 1.69
N GLU A 200 -13.67 20.89 2.87
CA GLU A 200 -13.45 19.70 3.70
C GLU A 200 -14.27 19.70 4.99
N ALA A 201 -15.13 20.70 5.19
CA ALA A 201 -15.93 20.86 6.40
C ALA A 201 -16.71 19.61 6.81
N SER A 202 -17.09 18.75 5.84
CA SER A 202 -17.75 17.46 6.12
C SER A 202 -16.89 16.45 6.89
N LEU A 203 -15.57 16.61 6.93
CA LEU A 203 -14.66 15.76 7.72
C LEU A 203 -14.79 16.04 9.21
N SER A 204 -15.13 17.26 9.61
CA SER A 204 -15.37 17.61 11.02
C SER A 204 -16.50 16.76 11.63
N ASP A 205 -17.51 16.39 10.81
CA ASP A 205 -18.61 15.51 11.22
C ASP A 205 -18.16 14.10 11.57
N LEU A 206 -16.94 13.69 11.19
CA LEU A 206 -16.39 12.38 11.54
C LEU A 206 -15.84 12.32 12.97
N PHE A 207 -15.59 13.46 13.61
CA PHE A 207 -14.93 13.54 14.93
C PHE A 207 -15.93 13.75 16.08
N VAL A 208 -15.70 13.06 17.19
CA VAL A 208 -16.37 13.36 18.47
C VAL A 208 -15.74 14.59 19.12
N ARG A 209 -14.40 14.67 19.01
CA ARG A 209 -13.51 15.73 19.47
C ARG A 209 -12.20 15.61 18.71
N ASP A 210 -11.31 16.58 18.86
CA ASP A 210 -9.98 16.58 18.25
C ASP A 210 -9.27 15.24 18.50
N GLY A 211 -8.71 14.67 17.45
CA GLY A 211 -8.02 13.38 17.50
C GLY A 211 -8.86 12.12 17.72
N GLU A 212 -10.19 12.22 17.86
CA GLU A 212 -11.05 11.05 18.13
C GLU A 212 -12.23 10.95 17.16
N LEU A 213 -12.19 9.91 16.32
CA LEU A 213 -13.25 9.60 15.36
C LEU A 213 -14.50 9.00 16.03
N LYS A 214 -15.68 9.35 15.51
CA LYS A 214 -16.96 8.75 15.87
C LYS A 214 -16.95 7.26 15.56
N ARG A 215 -17.38 6.45 16.52
CA ARG A 215 -17.51 5.00 16.31
C ARG A 215 -18.64 4.72 15.32
N VAL A 216 -18.29 4.10 14.19
CA VAL A 216 -19.27 3.59 13.22
C VAL A 216 -19.29 2.07 13.30
N ARG A 217 -20.47 1.44 13.16
CA ARG A 217 -20.56 -0.02 13.19
C ARG A 217 -19.88 -0.62 11.94
N PRO A 218 -18.98 -1.61 12.08
CA PRO A 218 -18.36 -2.27 10.94
C PRO A 218 -19.41 -2.91 10.02
N PRO A 219 -19.40 -2.62 8.70
CA PRO A 219 -20.31 -3.22 7.74
C PRO A 219 -20.03 -4.72 7.59
N MET A 220 -21.01 -5.45 7.03
CA MET A 220 -20.92 -6.91 6.92
C MET A 220 -19.72 -7.40 6.13
N TRP A 221 -19.29 -6.67 5.09
CA TRP A 221 -18.10 -7.04 4.31
C TRP A 221 -16.82 -6.97 5.16
N ALA A 222 -16.66 -5.92 5.99
CA ALA A 222 -15.50 -5.74 6.86
C ALA A 222 -15.47 -6.81 7.95
N ARG A 223 -16.63 -7.09 8.57
CA ARG A 223 -16.78 -8.17 9.56
C ARG A 223 -16.40 -9.52 8.96
N ARG A 224 -16.85 -9.83 7.74
CA ARG A 224 -16.48 -11.07 7.05
C ARG A 224 -14.98 -11.13 6.78
N ALA A 225 -14.38 -10.06 6.26
CA ALA A 225 -12.95 -10.01 5.98
C ALA A 225 -12.11 -10.32 7.23
N VAL A 226 -12.41 -9.65 8.36
CA VAL A 226 -11.72 -9.86 9.64
C VAL A 226 -11.96 -11.28 10.17
N PHE A 227 -13.19 -11.78 10.10
CA PHE A 227 -13.52 -13.13 10.54
C PHE A 227 -12.72 -14.20 9.80
N TYR A 228 -12.59 -14.10 8.48
CA TYR A 228 -11.82 -15.06 7.68
C TYR A 228 -10.31 -14.90 7.89
N ARG A 229 -9.80 -13.66 7.98
CA ARG A 229 -8.40 -13.37 8.34
C ARG A 229 -8.02 -14.02 9.66
N ASP A 230 -8.87 -13.88 10.68
CA ASP A 230 -8.65 -14.39 12.03
C ASP A 230 -9.16 -15.84 12.22
N ARG A 231 -9.61 -16.49 11.14
CA ARG A 231 -10.08 -17.88 11.10
C ARG A 231 -11.20 -18.18 12.12
N GLY A 232 -12.09 -17.22 12.35
CA GLY A 232 -13.20 -17.34 13.29
C GLY A 232 -12.74 -17.61 14.72
N ARG A 233 -11.59 -17.07 15.14
CA ARG A 233 -11.03 -17.28 16.48
C ARG A 233 -10.62 -15.97 17.13
N CYS A 234 -10.65 -15.96 18.45
CA CYS A 234 -10.10 -14.86 19.23
C CYS A 234 -8.60 -14.76 18.94
N THR A 235 -8.13 -13.61 18.47
CA THR A 235 -6.72 -13.38 18.16
C THR A 235 -5.83 -13.48 19.40
N ALA A 236 -6.34 -13.08 20.56
CA ALA A 236 -5.61 -13.10 21.84
C ALA A 236 -5.48 -14.50 22.44
N CYS A 237 -6.59 -15.21 22.67
CA CYS A 237 -6.60 -16.49 23.41
C CYS A 237 -6.83 -17.73 22.52
N GLY A 238 -7.27 -17.58 21.27
CA GLY A 238 -7.53 -18.68 20.36
C GLY A 238 -8.89 -19.39 20.52
N THR A 239 -9.74 -18.94 21.45
CA THR A 239 -11.13 -19.42 21.62
C THR A 239 -11.86 -19.41 20.29
N ASP A 240 -12.64 -20.47 20.04
CA ASP A 240 -13.47 -20.58 18.84
C ASP A 240 -14.62 -19.58 18.90
N LEU A 241 -14.74 -18.76 17.87
CA LEU A 241 -15.79 -17.75 17.69
C LEU A 241 -16.58 -18.02 16.41
N SER A 242 -16.43 -19.23 15.84
CA SER A 242 -17.05 -19.58 14.56
C SER A 242 -18.54 -19.89 14.70
N GLY A 243 -19.00 -20.22 15.91
CA GLY A 243 -20.35 -20.70 16.16
C GLY A 243 -20.61 -22.13 15.64
N LEU A 244 -19.60 -22.79 15.06
CA LEU A 244 -19.75 -24.14 14.51
C LEU A 244 -19.55 -25.23 15.57
N ILE A 245 -18.66 -24.99 16.54
CA ILE A 245 -18.34 -25.93 17.62
C ILE A 245 -19.11 -25.54 18.89
N ASP A 246 -19.19 -24.24 19.19
CA ASP A 246 -19.83 -23.69 20.37
C ASP A 246 -20.52 -22.37 20.02
N THR A 247 -21.83 -22.29 20.30
CA THR A 247 -22.66 -21.11 20.03
C THR A 247 -22.66 -20.08 21.17
N LEU A 248 -22.08 -20.41 22.32
CA LEU A 248 -22.05 -19.53 23.50
C LEU A 248 -21.00 -18.43 23.36
N ASN A 249 -19.92 -18.67 22.62
CA ASN A 249 -18.85 -17.69 22.47
C ASN A 249 -19.24 -16.62 21.42
N VAL A 250 -19.43 -15.40 21.88
CA VAL A 250 -19.72 -14.24 21.01
C VAL A 250 -18.43 -13.52 20.63
N GLY A 251 -18.22 -13.35 19.32
CA GLY A 251 -17.08 -12.61 18.77
C GLY A 251 -17.35 -11.11 18.68
N ASN A 252 -16.38 -10.32 19.13
CA ASN A 252 -16.37 -8.87 19.08
C ASN A 252 -15.34 -8.39 18.05
N TYR A 253 -15.73 -7.42 17.22
CA TYR A 253 -14.85 -6.77 16.26
C TYR A 253 -14.35 -5.50 16.90
N ASP A 254 -13.14 -5.56 17.45
CA ASP A 254 -12.53 -4.48 18.22
C ASP A 254 -11.41 -3.81 17.43
N HIS A 255 -11.16 -2.54 17.73
CA HIS A 255 -10.07 -1.80 17.10
C HIS A 255 -8.72 -2.18 17.73
N MET A 256 -7.68 -2.44 16.93
CA MET A 256 -6.31 -2.68 17.39
C MET A 256 -5.79 -1.43 18.11
N VAL A 257 -5.88 -0.28 17.43
CA VAL A 257 -5.71 1.04 18.03
C VAL A 257 -7.10 1.62 18.32
N PRO A 258 -7.48 1.86 19.59
CA PRO A 258 -8.77 2.43 19.96
C PRO A 258 -9.01 3.81 19.35
N LEU A 259 -10.27 4.15 19.04
CA LEU A 259 -10.65 5.45 18.49
C LEU A 259 -10.24 6.63 19.40
N ALA A 260 -10.29 6.44 20.72
CA ALA A 260 -9.85 7.44 21.72
C ALA A 260 -8.33 7.69 21.76
N ARG A 261 -7.58 6.98 20.91
CA ARG A 261 -6.12 7.07 20.72
C ARG A 261 -5.79 7.24 19.24
N GLY A 262 -6.60 7.99 18.50
CA GLY A 262 -6.42 8.22 17.05
C GLY A 262 -6.70 7.02 16.13
N GLY A 263 -7.33 5.95 16.63
CA GLY A 263 -7.63 4.78 15.80
C GLY A 263 -8.61 5.07 14.66
N LEU A 264 -8.42 4.40 13.52
CA LEU A 264 -9.28 4.54 12.33
C LEU A 264 -10.46 3.56 12.33
N ASN A 265 -11.59 3.95 11.72
CA ASN A 265 -12.69 3.04 11.35
C ASN A 265 -12.38 2.29 10.05
N ASP A 266 -11.26 1.56 10.02
CA ASP A 266 -10.78 0.82 8.86
C ASP A 266 -10.75 -0.69 9.12
N VAL A 267 -10.89 -1.50 8.07
CA VAL A 267 -10.87 -2.97 8.18
C VAL A 267 -9.52 -3.50 8.71
N THR A 268 -8.42 -2.81 8.42
CA THR A 268 -7.07 -3.16 8.89
C THR A 268 -6.90 -2.90 10.38
N ASN A 269 -7.63 -1.92 10.93
CA ASN A 269 -7.61 -1.62 12.36
C ASN A 269 -8.50 -2.58 13.17
N LEU A 270 -9.21 -3.53 12.57
CA LEU A 270 -10.07 -4.44 13.32
C LEU A 270 -9.35 -5.74 13.70
N GLN A 271 -9.71 -6.31 14.85
CA GLN A 271 -9.36 -7.65 15.31
C GLN A 271 -10.57 -8.38 15.93
N LEU A 272 -10.59 -9.70 15.80
CA LEU A 272 -11.64 -10.53 16.39
C LEU A 272 -11.26 -10.99 17.82
N LEU A 273 -12.04 -10.59 18.82
CA LEU A 273 -11.82 -10.93 20.23
C LEU A 273 -13.04 -11.64 20.84
N CYS A 274 -12.82 -12.57 21.77
CA CYS A 274 -13.89 -13.05 22.64
C CYS A 274 -14.24 -11.97 23.69
N GLU A 275 -15.42 -12.09 24.31
CA GLU A 275 -15.88 -11.13 25.32
C GLU A 275 -14.86 -10.88 26.43
N ASN A 276 -14.29 -11.94 27.03
CA ASN A 276 -13.29 -11.81 28.10
C ASN A 276 -12.03 -11.04 27.65
N CYS A 277 -11.49 -11.35 26.47
CA CYS A 277 -10.32 -10.65 25.95
C CYS A 277 -10.64 -9.20 25.57
N ASN A 278 -11.82 -8.96 24.98
CA ASN A 278 -12.28 -7.62 24.64
C ASN A 278 -12.42 -6.73 25.88
N SER A 279 -13.10 -7.23 26.93
CA SER A 279 -13.25 -6.50 28.20
C SER A 279 -11.91 -6.25 28.89
N ARG A 280 -10.96 -7.19 28.80
CA ARG A 280 -9.61 -7.01 29.34
C ARG A 280 -8.78 -5.97 28.58
N LYS A 281 -8.95 -5.87 27.26
CA LYS A 281 -8.26 -4.88 26.44
C LYS A 281 -8.83 -3.49 26.66
N SER A 282 -10.16 -3.35 26.67
CA SER A 282 -10.83 -2.04 26.81
C SER A 282 -10.28 -1.05 25.77
N ASP A 283 -9.84 0.11 26.23
CA ASP A 283 -9.28 1.26 25.52
C ASP A 283 -7.75 1.26 25.51
N LYS A 284 -7.10 0.14 25.87
CA LYS A 284 -5.65 0.02 25.80
C LYS A 284 -5.20 -0.28 24.37
N VAL A 285 -4.10 0.36 23.99
CA VAL A 285 -3.28 -0.02 22.85
C VAL A 285 -2.46 -1.22 23.28
N GLU A 286 -2.85 -2.41 22.83
CA GLU A 286 -2.12 -3.65 23.07
C GLU A 286 -1.82 -4.30 21.71
N ASP A 287 -0.57 -4.74 21.54
CA ASP A 287 -0.16 -5.45 20.34
C ASP A 287 -1.02 -6.71 20.15
N PRO A 288 -1.57 -6.93 18.94
CA PRO A 288 -2.26 -8.17 18.66
C PRO A 288 -1.27 -9.34 18.74
N SER A 289 -1.78 -10.48 19.20
CA SER A 289 -1.01 -11.72 19.28
C SER A 289 -0.38 -12.08 17.92
N ASN A 290 0.92 -12.34 17.94
CA ASN A 290 1.66 -12.87 16.78
C ASN A 290 1.58 -14.41 16.66
N ARG A 291 0.63 -15.05 17.37
CA ARG A 291 0.45 -16.50 17.33
C ARG A 291 -0.54 -16.87 16.23
N TYR A 292 -0.14 -17.75 15.35
CA TYR A 292 -0.99 -18.32 14.29
C TYR A 292 -1.03 -19.83 14.43
N ARG A 293 -2.16 -20.45 14.06
CA ARG A 293 -2.25 -21.90 13.99
C ARG A 293 -1.38 -22.40 12.84
N ARG A 294 -0.56 -23.43 13.11
CA ARG A 294 0.10 -24.22 12.08
C ARG A 294 -0.95 -24.83 11.14
N TRP A 295 -0.55 -25.04 9.89
CA TRP A 295 -1.40 -25.65 8.89
C TRP A 295 -1.47 -27.19 9.04
N TYR A 296 -0.49 -27.79 9.71
CA TYR A 296 -0.39 -29.21 10.04
C TYR A 296 0.30 -29.40 11.40
#